data_AF-A0A1G3ZPZ5-F1
#
_entry.id   AF-A0A1G3ZPZ5-F1
#
_cell.length_a   1.000
_cell.length_b   1.000
_cell.length_c   1.000
_cell.angle_alpha   90.00
_cell.angle_beta   90.00
_cell.angle_gamma   90.00
#
_symmetry.space_group_name_H-M   'P 1'
#
loop_
_entity.id
_entity.type
_entity.pdbx_description
1 polymer ?
#
loop_
_entity_poly.entity_id
_entity_poly.type
_entity_poly.pdbx_seq_one_letter_code
_entity_poly.pdbx_strand_id
1 'polypeptide(L)'
;MKTFSGKAAAAAAGLLLALLLAEGGLRLLGLAVRHSRAPQAGAGARILCVGDSFTYGIGAPKGESYPDHLQRLLDAAYGPGTYAVVNEGVPGQNSSELAARLDYLLAAHRPAALVVLTGANNYSLRNTNFFLFAPEELTFSGRAALRADSALSHLKVYRLFRFAGKGVLDEFRKLAYSPPRCAPASQQALDHAMKMFEAKDFSGAAAALEAARSKDGACAELSFQAGRMQFYYRDFPKAFEHFRRGRELDPRHPFVKIFLSQEIPLLRPQTAAAALDKLLA
;
A
#
# COMPACT_ATOMS: atom_id res chain seq x y z
N MET A 1 40.57 30.29 5.05
CA MET A 1 40.05 29.08 4.37
C MET A 1 40.29 27.76 5.11
N LYS A 2 41.41 27.53 5.84
CA LYS A 2 41.68 26.24 6.51
C LYS A 2 40.70 25.88 7.65
N THR A 3 40.15 26.84 8.37
CA THR A 3 39.25 26.62 9.53
C THR A 3 37.81 26.25 9.15
N PHE A 4 37.34 26.63 7.96
CA PHE A 4 35.99 26.32 7.47
C PHE A 4 35.87 24.85 7.05
N SER A 5 36.92 24.31 6.42
CA SER A 5 36.99 22.90 6.00
C SER A 5 36.97 21.94 7.20
N GLY A 6 37.68 22.25 8.29
CA GLY A 6 37.68 21.42 9.51
C GLY A 6 36.33 21.36 10.22
N LYS A 7 35.60 22.49 10.29
CA LYS A 7 34.25 22.54 10.87
C LYS A 7 33.23 21.78 10.02
N ALA A 8 33.31 21.91 8.69
CA ALA A 8 32.44 21.17 7.78
C ALA A 8 32.66 19.66 7.88
N ALA A 9 33.93 19.21 7.95
CA ALA A 9 34.27 17.81 8.13
C ALA A 9 33.76 17.24 9.47
N ALA A 10 33.93 18.00 10.57
CA ALA A 10 33.42 17.60 11.87
C ALA A 10 31.87 17.50 11.90
N ALA A 11 31.18 18.46 11.27
CA ALA A 11 29.73 18.43 11.15
C ALA A 11 29.24 17.22 10.33
N ALA A 12 29.91 16.92 9.21
CA ALA A 12 29.59 15.76 8.38
C ALA A 12 29.82 14.44 9.13
N ALA A 13 30.93 14.33 9.88
CA ALA A 13 31.23 13.16 10.70
C ALA A 13 30.20 12.98 11.83
N GLY A 14 29.81 14.08 12.49
CA GLY A 14 28.77 14.06 13.53
C GLY A 14 27.41 13.61 12.98
N LEU A 15 27.02 14.12 11.81
CA LEU A 15 25.79 13.70 11.13
C LEU A 15 25.82 12.21 10.75
N LEU A 16 26.94 11.73 10.19
CA LEU A 16 27.10 10.33 9.85
C LEU A 16 26.97 9.43 11.08
N LEU A 17 27.64 9.78 12.18
CA LEU A 17 27.55 9.03 13.43
C LEU A 17 26.11 8.99 13.96
N ALA A 18 25.40 10.12 13.94
CA ALA A 18 24.01 10.19 14.35
C ALA A 18 23.10 9.27 13.50
N LEU A 19 23.29 9.26 12.18
CA LEU A 19 22.53 8.38 11.27
C LEU A 19 22.83 6.90 11.53
N LEU A 20 24.09 6.53 11.80
CA LEU A 20 24.48 5.16 12.13
C LEU A 20 23.89 4.70 13.46
N LEU A 21 23.93 5.55 14.48
CA LEU A 21 23.32 5.25 15.79
C LEU A 21 21.79 5.10 15.67
N ALA A 22 21.14 5.97 14.90
CA ALA A 22 19.70 5.86 14.63
C ALA A 22 19.36 4.57 13.88
N GLU A 23 20.16 4.17 12.88
CA GLU A 23 19.98 2.90 12.18
C GLU A 23 20.12 1.69 13.12
N GLY A 24 21.16 1.69 13.95
CA GLY A 24 21.38 0.65 14.96
C GLY A 24 20.21 0.56 15.95
N GLY A 25 19.76 1.70 16.49
CA GLY A 25 18.63 1.78 17.41
C GLY A 25 17.33 1.25 16.79
N LEU A 26 17.00 1.68 15.56
CA LEU A 26 15.81 1.20 14.85
C LEU A 26 15.85 -0.31 14.56
N ARG A 27 17.04 -0.87 14.29
CA ARG A 27 17.21 -2.32 14.09
C ARG A 27 17.02 -3.11 15.38
N LEU A 28 17.60 -2.65 16.48
CA LEU A 28 17.45 -3.29 17.79
C LEU A 28 15.98 -3.24 18.26
N LEU A 29 15.31 -2.09 18.11
CA LEU A 29 13.89 -1.98 18.40
C LEU A 29 13.06 -2.96 17.54
N GLY A 30 13.37 -3.04 16.25
CA GLY A 30 12.71 -3.99 15.35
C GLY A 30 12.91 -5.45 15.75
N LEU A 31 14.08 -5.81 16.29
CA LEU A 31 14.35 -7.15 16.81
C LEU A 31 13.56 -7.43 18.10
N ALA A 32 13.53 -6.47 19.04
CA ALA A 32 12.79 -6.59 20.29
C ALA A 32 11.29 -6.81 20.04
N VAL A 33 10.68 -6.02 19.15
CA VAL A 33 9.26 -6.17 18.76
C VAL A 33 8.96 -7.55 18.15
N ARG A 34 9.91 -8.13 17.41
CA ARG A 34 9.77 -9.49 16.84
C ARG A 34 9.89 -10.56 17.93
N HIS A 35 10.82 -10.41 18.87
CA HIS A 35 11.03 -11.39 19.93
C HIS A 35 9.84 -11.48 20.90
N SER A 36 9.20 -10.35 21.21
CA SER A 36 7.99 -10.32 22.04
C SER A 36 6.78 -11.03 21.42
N ARG A 37 6.88 -11.48 20.16
CA ARG A 37 5.84 -12.22 19.44
C ARG A 37 6.13 -13.71 19.32
N ALA A 38 6.92 -14.28 20.23
CA ALA A 38 7.23 -15.70 20.22
C ALA A 38 5.96 -16.55 19.99
N PRO A 39 6.01 -17.54 19.08
CA PRO A 39 4.83 -18.32 18.72
C PRO A 39 4.22 -18.97 19.96
N GLN A 40 2.92 -18.80 20.16
CA GLN A 40 2.23 -19.60 21.16
C GLN A 40 2.13 -21.04 20.64
N ALA A 41 2.78 -21.96 21.35
CA ALA A 41 2.72 -23.37 21.05
C ALA A 41 1.35 -23.93 21.47
N GLY A 42 0.39 -23.93 20.55
CA GLY A 42 -0.85 -24.72 20.70
C GLY A 42 -0.57 -26.20 20.42
N ALA A 43 -1.28 -27.08 21.13
CA ALA A 43 -1.20 -28.54 20.95
C ALA A 43 -1.92 -29.05 19.68
N GLY A 44 -2.78 -28.22 19.07
CA GLY A 44 -3.57 -28.56 17.89
C GLY A 44 -2.83 -28.47 16.55
N ALA A 45 -3.48 -28.94 15.49
CA ALA A 45 -2.97 -28.83 14.12
C ALA A 45 -2.85 -27.34 13.73
N ARG A 46 -1.68 -26.93 13.24
CA ARG A 46 -1.39 -25.51 13.01
C ARG A 46 -1.89 -25.04 11.67
N ILE A 47 -2.59 -23.91 11.67
CA ILE A 47 -2.98 -23.17 10.48
C ILE A 47 -2.17 -21.88 10.46
N LEU A 48 -1.21 -21.79 9.55
CA LEU A 48 -0.31 -20.66 9.47
C LEU A 48 -0.89 -19.58 8.55
N CYS A 49 -1.17 -18.40 9.08
CA CYS A 49 -1.58 -17.23 8.31
C CYS A 49 -0.37 -16.32 8.07
N VAL A 50 0.01 -16.14 6.80
CA VAL A 50 1.12 -15.28 6.39
C VAL A 50 0.65 -14.19 5.47
N GLY A 51 1.26 -13.01 5.61
CA GLY A 51 0.89 -11.89 4.78
C GLY A 51 1.40 -10.56 5.30
N ASP A 52 0.73 -9.49 4.88
CA ASP A 52 1.09 -8.14 5.22
C ASP A 52 0.33 -7.59 6.45
N SER A 53 0.11 -6.27 6.49
CA SER A 53 -0.64 -5.57 7.53
C SER A 53 -2.07 -6.08 7.72
N PHE A 54 -2.72 -6.59 6.66
CA PHE A 54 -4.06 -7.16 6.79
C PHE A 54 -4.04 -8.47 7.58
N THR A 55 -3.05 -9.32 7.32
CA THR A 55 -2.85 -10.55 8.11
C THR A 55 -2.41 -10.24 9.52
N TYR A 56 -1.53 -9.26 9.70
CA TYR A 56 -1.15 -8.78 11.03
C TYR A 56 -2.33 -8.26 11.86
N GLY A 57 -3.39 -7.75 11.22
CA GLY A 57 -4.57 -7.20 11.88
C GLY A 57 -4.57 -5.67 12.05
N ILE A 58 -3.78 -4.92 11.26
CA ILE A 58 -3.85 -3.46 11.30
C ILE A 58 -5.23 -2.99 10.83
N GLY A 59 -5.86 -2.13 11.62
CA GLY A 59 -7.21 -1.60 11.36
C GLY A 59 -8.33 -2.40 12.02
N ALA A 60 -8.04 -3.59 12.55
CA ALA A 60 -8.97 -4.34 13.38
C ALA A 60 -8.79 -3.98 14.87
N PRO A 61 -9.86 -4.00 15.68
CA PRO A 61 -9.74 -4.02 17.14
C PRO A 61 -8.87 -5.20 17.61
N LYS A 62 -8.32 -5.07 18.83
CA LYS A 62 -7.49 -6.13 19.43
C LYS A 62 -8.30 -7.44 19.53
N GLY A 63 -7.81 -8.52 18.92
CA GLY A 63 -8.49 -9.82 18.90
C GLY A 63 -9.54 -9.98 17.79
N GLU A 64 -9.67 -9.00 16.89
CA GLU A 64 -10.62 -9.00 15.76
C GLU A 64 -9.90 -9.04 14.40
N SER A 65 -8.64 -9.48 14.36
CA SER A 65 -7.98 -9.73 13.07
C SER A 65 -8.62 -10.94 12.38
N TYR A 66 -8.53 -11.04 11.04
CA TYR A 66 -9.12 -12.20 10.36
C TYR A 66 -8.55 -13.54 10.86
N PRO A 67 -7.26 -13.67 11.25
CA PRO A 67 -6.77 -14.89 11.89
C PRO A 67 -7.44 -15.17 13.25
N ASP A 68 -7.77 -14.14 14.03
CA ASP A 68 -8.50 -14.31 15.29
C ASP A 68 -9.94 -14.81 15.05
N HIS A 69 -10.61 -14.26 14.02
CA HIS A 69 -11.91 -14.76 13.58
C HIS A 69 -11.83 -16.20 13.09
N LEU A 70 -10.79 -16.54 12.33
CA LEU A 70 -10.55 -17.90 11.87
C LEU A 70 -10.38 -18.87 13.05
N GLN A 71 -9.63 -18.49 14.09
CA GLN A 71 -9.49 -19.30 15.30
C GLN A 71 -10.86 -19.54 15.94
N ARG A 72 -11.66 -18.48 16.16
CA ARG A 72 -13.00 -18.61 16.74
C ARG A 72 -13.92 -19.53 15.93
N LEU A 73 -13.88 -19.41 14.60
CA LEU A 73 -14.69 -20.26 13.72
C LEU A 73 -14.27 -21.73 13.81
N LEU A 74 -12.97 -22.01 13.92
CA LEU A 74 -12.45 -23.37 14.06
C LEU A 74 -12.77 -23.96 15.43
N ASP A 75 -12.63 -23.17 16.50
CA ASP A 75 -12.98 -23.59 17.85
C ASP A 75 -14.48 -23.90 17.96
N ALA A 76 -15.33 -23.09 17.33
CA ALA A 76 -16.77 -23.32 17.30
C ALA A 76 -17.17 -24.56 16.48
N ALA A 77 -16.48 -24.83 15.37
CA ALA A 77 -16.79 -25.94 14.48
C ALA A 77 -16.20 -27.28 14.93
N TYR A 78 -15.02 -27.29 15.54
CA TYR A 78 -14.23 -28.50 15.80
C TYR A 78 -13.81 -28.66 17.27
N GLY A 79 -14.25 -27.76 18.15
CA GLY A 79 -13.83 -27.69 19.54
C GLY A 79 -12.50 -26.96 19.75
N PRO A 80 -12.32 -26.30 20.90
CA PRO A 80 -11.11 -25.56 21.20
C PRO A 80 -9.88 -26.47 21.30
N GLY A 81 -8.75 -26.02 20.75
CA GLY A 81 -7.48 -26.73 20.83
C GLY A 81 -7.26 -27.79 19.73
N THR A 82 -8.27 -28.09 18.92
CA THR A 82 -8.13 -28.94 17.72
C THR A 82 -7.22 -28.29 16.68
N TYR A 83 -7.41 -26.98 16.46
CA TYR A 83 -6.59 -26.16 15.57
C TYR A 83 -5.96 -24.99 16.31
N ALA A 84 -4.74 -24.64 15.91
CA ALA A 84 -4.04 -23.45 16.39
C ALA A 84 -3.72 -22.55 15.19
N VAL A 85 -4.40 -21.41 15.10
CA VAL A 85 -4.14 -20.39 14.09
C VAL A 85 -2.94 -19.57 14.52
N VAL A 86 -1.89 -19.59 13.69
CA VAL A 86 -0.65 -18.85 13.93
C VAL A 86 -0.61 -17.65 12.99
N ASN A 87 -0.60 -16.44 13.53
CA ASN A 87 -0.52 -15.21 12.76
C ASN A 87 0.93 -14.75 12.61
N GLU A 88 1.48 -14.92 11.42
CA GLU A 88 2.83 -14.47 11.03
C GLU A 88 2.77 -13.25 10.10
N GLY A 89 1.73 -12.43 10.16
CA GLY A 89 1.61 -11.20 9.35
C GLY A 89 2.72 -10.19 9.64
N VAL A 90 3.24 -9.52 8.62
CA VAL A 90 4.27 -8.47 8.75
C VAL A 90 3.82 -7.19 8.03
N PRO A 91 3.57 -6.08 8.75
CA PRO A 91 3.12 -4.83 8.14
C PRO A 91 4.05 -4.32 7.05
N GLY A 92 3.48 -3.98 5.90
CA GLY A 92 4.23 -3.46 4.74
C GLY A 92 5.18 -4.47 4.10
N GLN A 93 4.97 -5.79 4.32
CA GLN A 93 5.68 -6.86 3.63
C GLN A 93 5.14 -7.04 2.21
N ASN A 94 6.03 -7.09 1.22
CA ASN A 94 5.67 -7.47 -0.15
C ASN A 94 5.79 -9.00 -0.37
N SER A 95 5.34 -9.46 -1.53
CA SER A 95 5.34 -10.89 -1.88
C SER A 95 6.75 -11.49 -1.97
N SER A 96 7.74 -10.75 -2.48
CA SER A 96 9.15 -11.22 -2.55
C SER A 96 9.75 -11.43 -1.16
N GLU A 97 9.47 -10.53 -0.22
CA GLU A 97 9.91 -10.66 1.17
C GLU A 97 9.21 -11.78 1.93
N LEU A 98 7.93 -12.02 1.64
CA LEU A 98 7.24 -13.19 2.18
C LEU A 98 7.88 -14.48 1.66
N ALA A 99 8.09 -14.57 0.34
CA ALA A 99 8.73 -15.73 -0.28
C ALA A 99 10.11 -16.02 0.35
N ALA A 100 10.93 -14.98 0.58
CA ALA A 100 12.26 -15.11 1.17
C ALA A 100 12.29 -15.68 2.61
N ARG A 101 11.18 -15.63 3.34
CA ARG A 101 11.09 -16.18 4.70
C ARG A 101 10.15 -17.38 4.82
N LEU A 102 9.46 -17.76 3.74
CA LEU A 102 8.40 -18.77 3.80
C LEU A 102 8.96 -20.13 4.25
N ASP A 103 10.10 -20.54 3.71
CA ASP A 103 10.74 -21.81 4.07
C ASP A 103 11.08 -21.89 5.56
N TYR A 104 11.58 -20.78 6.14
CA TYR A 104 11.83 -20.69 7.57
C TYR A 104 10.54 -20.84 8.38
N LEU A 105 9.45 -20.17 7.98
CA LEU A 105 8.16 -20.26 8.68
C LEU A 105 7.55 -21.66 8.57
N LEU A 106 7.64 -22.30 7.41
CA LEU A 106 7.18 -23.67 7.22
C LEU A 106 7.97 -24.65 8.11
N ALA A 107 9.30 -24.49 8.18
CA ALA A 107 10.14 -25.30 9.05
C ALA A 107 9.86 -25.06 10.55
N ALA A 108 9.66 -23.80 10.95
CA ALA A 108 9.43 -23.41 12.33
C ALA A 108 8.06 -23.85 12.86
N HIS A 109 7.01 -23.73 12.04
CA HIS A 109 5.64 -24.01 12.48
C HIS A 109 5.15 -25.41 12.10
N ARG A 110 5.65 -26.00 11.01
CA ARG A 110 5.13 -27.27 10.44
C ARG A 110 3.60 -27.26 10.31
N PRO A 111 3.01 -26.31 9.57
CA PRO A 111 1.58 -26.16 9.52
C PRO A 111 0.90 -27.29 8.72
N ALA A 112 -0.33 -27.63 9.12
CA ALA A 112 -1.22 -28.50 8.35
C ALA A 112 -1.88 -27.74 7.19
N ALA A 113 -2.03 -26.42 7.31
CA ALA A 113 -2.54 -25.53 6.28
C ALA A 113 -1.87 -24.17 6.30
N LEU A 114 -1.73 -23.55 5.12
CA LEU A 114 -1.16 -22.22 4.95
C LEU A 114 -2.21 -21.29 4.31
N VAL A 115 -2.49 -20.15 4.96
CA VAL A 115 -3.30 -19.06 4.42
C VAL A 115 -2.36 -17.94 4.01
N VAL A 116 -2.41 -17.53 2.74
CA VAL A 116 -1.53 -16.51 2.18
C VAL A 116 -2.35 -15.30 1.72
N LEU A 117 -2.01 -14.12 2.26
CA LEU A 117 -2.57 -12.84 1.80
C LEU A 117 -1.44 -11.83 1.61
N THR A 118 -1.03 -11.61 0.36
CA THR A 118 0.07 -10.71 -0.01
C THR A 118 -0.20 -10.03 -1.35
N GLY A 119 0.60 -9.02 -1.69
CA GLY A 119 0.56 -8.32 -2.97
C GLY A 119 0.22 -6.84 -2.86
N ALA A 120 -0.54 -6.43 -1.83
CA ALA A 120 -0.93 -5.03 -1.63
C ALA A 120 0.28 -4.08 -1.51
N ASN A 121 1.41 -4.60 -1.02
CA ASN A 121 2.65 -3.84 -0.83
C ASN A 121 3.70 -4.05 -1.94
N ASN A 122 3.35 -4.67 -3.07
CA ASN A 122 4.31 -4.92 -4.17
C ASN A 122 4.83 -3.64 -4.85
N TYR A 123 4.20 -2.48 -4.60
CA TYR A 123 4.78 -1.17 -4.93
C TYR A 123 6.07 -0.86 -4.17
N SER A 124 6.38 -1.59 -3.09
CA SER A 124 7.62 -1.42 -2.33
C SER A 124 8.77 -2.15 -3.02
N LEU A 125 9.83 -1.41 -3.34
CA LEU A 125 11.05 -1.95 -3.95
C LEU A 125 12.00 -2.64 -2.96
N ARG A 126 11.61 -2.77 -1.68
CA ARG A 126 12.46 -3.42 -0.67
C ARG A 126 12.55 -4.91 -0.94
N ASN A 127 13.75 -5.46 -1.13
CA ASN A 127 13.99 -6.88 -1.43
C ASN A 127 13.06 -7.41 -2.55
N THR A 128 12.82 -6.60 -3.57
CA THR A 128 11.84 -6.90 -4.61
C THR A 128 12.42 -7.73 -5.74
N ASN A 129 11.60 -8.59 -6.32
CA ASN A 129 11.89 -9.25 -7.60
C ASN A 129 11.49 -8.38 -8.81
N PHE A 130 11.04 -7.13 -8.60
CA PHE A 130 10.64 -6.22 -9.68
C PHE A 130 11.67 -6.17 -10.83
N PHE A 131 12.96 -6.12 -10.51
CA PHE A 131 14.02 -6.01 -11.52
C PHE A 131 14.24 -7.28 -12.37
N LEU A 132 13.70 -8.43 -11.96
CA LEU A 132 13.67 -9.65 -12.79
C LEU A 132 12.61 -9.57 -13.90
N PHE A 133 11.58 -8.75 -13.69
CA PHE A 133 10.43 -8.59 -14.58
C PHE A 133 10.26 -7.14 -15.03
N ALA A 134 11.29 -6.30 -14.85
CA ALA A 134 11.18 -4.88 -15.09
C ALA A 134 11.06 -4.62 -16.61
N PRO A 135 10.11 -3.75 -17.03
CA PRO A 135 9.92 -3.42 -18.43
C PRO A 135 11.22 -2.94 -19.09
N GLU A 136 11.47 -3.37 -20.33
CA GLU A 136 12.62 -2.92 -21.12
C GLU A 136 12.57 -1.43 -21.40
N GLU A 137 11.36 -0.86 -21.40
CA GLU A 137 11.02 0.53 -21.69
C GLU A 137 11.45 1.51 -20.58
N LEU A 138 11.90 1.01 -19.42
CA LEU A 138 12.46 1.87 -18.37
C LEU A 138 13.73 2.55 -18.87
N THR A 139 13.69 3.89 -18.94
CA THR A 139 14.86 4.70 -19.22
C THR A 139 16.01 4.35 -18.27
N PHE A 140 17.25 4.50 -18.74
CA PHE A 140 18.43 4.23 -17.93
C PHE A 140 18.40 4.97 -16.59
N SER A 141 18.03 6.26 -16.61
CA SER A 141 17.92 7.10 -15.41
C SER A 141 16.79 6.65 -14.48
N GLY A 142 15.63 6.28 -15.02
CA GLY A 142 14.53 5.72 -14.23
C GLY A 142 14.92 4.41 -13.56
N ARG A 143 15.55 3.49 -14.30
CA ARG A 143 16.05 2.22 -13.78
C ARG A 143 17.10 2.43 -12.68
N ALA A 144 18.04 3.36 -12.88
CA ALA A 144 19.06 3.70 -11.89
C ALA A 144 18.43 4.28 -10.60
N ALA A 145 17.45 5.20 -10.73
CA ALA A 145 16.76 5.79 -9.60
C ALA A 145 15.97 4.75 -8.78
N LEU A 146 15.27 3.83 -9.45
CA LEU A 146 14.55 2.73 -8.78
C LEU A 146 15.51 1.78 -8.06
N ARG A 147 16.67 1.45 -8.67
CA ARG A 147 17.70 0.63 -8.00
C ARG A 147 18.29 1.35 -6.79
N ALA A 148 18.49 2.66 -6.86
CA ALA A 148 18.93 3.45 -5.72
C ALA A 148 17.89 3.47 -4.59
N ASP A 149 16.61 3.69 -4.88
CA ASP A 149 15.52 3.61 -3.87
C ASP A 149 15.44 2.21 -3.24
N SER A 150 15.58 1.16 -4.05
CA SER A 150 15.65 -0.24 -3.59
C SER A 150 16.83 -0.46 -2.64
N ALA A 151 18.03 -0.01 -3.00
CA ALA A 151 19.22 -0.13 -2.17
C ALA A 151 19.07 0.64 -0.85
N LEU A 152 18.67 1.92 -0.93
CA LEU A 152 18.48 2.78 0.24
C LEU A 152 17.36 2.29 1.16
N SER A 153 16.35 1.60 0.64
CA SER A 153 15.26 1.00 1.43
C SER A 153 15.72 -0.09 2.41
N HIS A 154 16.96 -0.54 2.36
CA HIS A 154 17.56 -1.41 3.38
C HIS A 154 17.92 -0.66 4.67
N LEU A 155 18.06 0.67 4.59
CA LEU A 155 18.31 1.53 5.74
C LEU A 155 16.96 1.90 6.39
N LYS A 156 16.79 1.56 7.67
CA LYS A 156 15.63 1.94 8.48
C LYS A 156 15.49 3.46 8.57
N VAL A 157 16.60 4.18 8.70
CA VAL A 157 16.61 5.64 8.77
C VAL A 157 16.09 6.25 7.46
N TYR A 158 16.54 5.76 6.31
CA TYR A 158 16.01 6.19 5.00
C TYR A 158 14.49 5.96 4.91
N ARG A 159 14.02 4.79 5.35
CA ARG A 159 12.58 4.48 5.37
C ARG A 159 11.79 5.41 6.28
N LEU A 160 12.34 5.75 7.45
CA LEU A 160 11.72 6.69 8.37
C LEU A 160 11.61 8.08 7.73
N PHE A 161 12.70 8.57 7.13
CA PHE A 161 12.68 9.84 6.39
C PHE A 161 11.71 9.80 5.22
N ARG A 162 11.65 8.70 4.46
CA ARG A 162 10.71 8.56 3.34
C ARG A 162 9.25 8.56 3.81
N PHE A 163 8.98 7.97 4.98
CA PHE A 163 7.66 7.98 5.60
C PHE A 163 7.28 9.37 6.11
N ALA A 164 8.16 10.03 6.87
CA ALA A 164 7.95 11.40 7.35
C ALA A 164 7.83 12.39 6.19
N GLY A 165 8.71 12.26 5.20
CA GLY A 165 8.73 13.06 3.98
C GLY A 165 7.48 12.88 3.14
N LYS A 166 6.87 11.68 3.09
CA LYS A 166 5.56 11.49 2.45
C LYS A 166 4.48 12.37 3.09
N GLY A 167 4.40 12.40 4.42
CA GLY A 167 3.42 13.25 5.11
C GLY A 167 3.60 14.73 4.75
N VAL A 168 4.84 15.20 4.75
CA VAL A 168 5.18 16.58 4.35
C VAL A 168 4.85 16.84 2.88
N LEU A 169 5.24 15.93 1.97
CA LEU A 169 4.96 16.06 0.54
C LEU A 169 3.47 16.02 0.23
N ASP A 170 2.70 15.21 0.95
CA ASP A 170 1.25 15.10 0.76
C ASP A 170 0.53 16.37 1.23
N GLU A 171 0.98 17.00 2.32
CA GLU A 171 0.49 18.33 2.72
C GLU A 171 0.87 19.41 1.70
N PHE A 172 2.12 19.42 1.21
CA PHE A 172 2.51 20.33 0.12
C PHE A 172 1.71 20.08 -1.17
N ARG A 173 1.39 18.83 -1.49
CA ARG A 173 0.57 18.49 -2.66
C ARG A 173 -0.88 18.95 -2.51
N LYS A 174 -1.46 18.84 -1.31
CA LYS A 174 -2.79 19.39 -1.00
C LYS A 174 -2.81 20.92 -1.16
N LEU A 175 -1.73 21.59 -0.78
CA LEU A 175 -1.58 23.05 -0.96
C LEU A 175 -1.32 23.45 -2.41
N ALA A 176 -0.61 22.61 -3.18
CA ALA A 176 -0.26 22.88 -4.58
C ALA A 176 -1.36 22.52 -5.58
N TYR A 177 -2.39 21.78 -5.17
CA TYR A 177 -3.51 21.38 -6.01
C TYR A 177 -4.85 21.85 -5.40
N SER A 178 -5.44 22.87 -6.01
CA SER A 178 -6.85 23.22 -5.80
C SER A 178 -7.68 22.56 -6.90
N PRO A 179 -8.59 21.62 -6.59
CA PRO A 179 -9.44 21.02 -7.60
C PRO A 179 -10.29 22.11 -8.28
N PRO A 180 -10.49 22.05 -9.60
CA PRO A 180 -11.44 22.92 -10.26
C PRO A 180 -12.82 22.72 -9.64
N ARG A 181 -13.49 23.83 -9.27
CA ARG A 181 -14.80 23.76 -8.60
C ARG A 181 -15.84 23.21 -9.56
N CYS A 182 -16.60 22.23 -9.09
CA CYS A 182 -17.78 21.73 -9.79
C CYS A 182 -18.94 22.72 -9.62
N ALA A 183 -20.00 22.59 -10.43
CA ALA A 183 -21.19 23.41 -10.24
C ALA A 183 -21.76 23.20 -8.81
N PRO A 184 -22.40 24.20 -8.18
CA PRO A 184 -22.90 24.08 -6.80
C PRO A 184 -23.81 22.87 -6.57
N ALA A 185 -24.67 22.55 -7.53
CA ALA A 185 -25.54 21.36 -7.48
C ALA A 185 -24.74 20.04 -7.53
N SER A 186 -23.68 20.00 -8.34
CA SER A 186 -22.75 18.87 -8.44
C SER A 186 -21.96 18.67 -7.15
N GLN A 187 -21.54 19.78 -6.52
CA GLN A 187 -20.86 19.74 -5.24
C GLN A 187 -21.78 19.18 -4.13
N GLN A 188 -23.04 19.61 -4.10
CA GLN A 188 -24.01 19.07 -3.15
C GLN A 188 -24.24 17.57 -3.36
N ALA A 189 -24.31 17.10 -4.62
CA ALA A 189 -24.45 15.69 -4.93
C ALA A 189 -23.21 14.88 -4.53
N LEU A 190 -22.02 15.45 -4.72
CA LEU A 190 -20.76 14.87 -4.26
C LEU A 190 -20.73 14.73 -2.73
N ASP A 191 -21.06 15.79 -2.00
CA ASP A 191 -21.07 15.78 -0.54
C ASP A 191 -22.09 14.76 0.01
N HIS A 192 -23.24 14.62 -0.66
CA HIS A 192 -24.24 13.61 -0.32
C HIS A 192 -23.71 12.19 -0.57
N ALA A 193 -23.09 11.94 -1.73
CA ALA A 193 -22.50 10.64 -2.04
C ALA A 193 -21.37 10.26 -1.07
N MET A 194 -20.62 11.25 -0.56
CA MET A 194 -19.59 11.00 0.46
C MET A 194 -20.19 10.52 1.80
N LYS A 195 -21.36 11.02 2.20
CA LYS A 195 -22.07 10.50 3.38
C LYS A 195 -22.57 9.07 3.16
N MET A 196 -23.03 8.75 1.95
CA MET A 196 -23.43 7.39 1.59
C MET A 196 -22.22 6.43 1.62
N PHE A 197 -21.06 6.89 1.16
CA PHE A 197 -19.80 6.15 1.26
C PHE A 197 -19.42 5.86 2.72
N GLU A 198 -19.53 6.83 3.63
CA GLU A 198 -19.30 6.64 5.06
C GLU A 198 -20.28 5.62 5.67
N ALA A 199 -21.53 5.62 5.21
CA ALA A 199 -22.54 4.63 5.56
C ALA A 199 -22.36 3.26 4.86
N LYS A 200 -21.31 3.08 4.05
CA LYS A 200 -21.00 1.89 3.24
C LYS A 200 -22.03 1.56 2.15
N ASP A 201 -22.87 2.51 1.75
CA ASP A 201 -23.74 2.39 0.58
C ASP A 201 -23.00 2.80 -0.70
N PHE A 202 -22.11 1.92 -1.15
CA PHE A 202 -21.28 2.17 -2.33
C PHE A 202 -22.09 2.21 -3.63
N SER A 203 -23.13 1.38 -3.74
CA SER A 203 -24.02 1.33 -4.90
C SER A 203 -24.84 2.62 -5.04
N GLY A 204 -25.44 3.09 -3.96
CA GLY A 204 -26.21 4.33 -3.96
C GLY A 204 -25.31 5.55 -4.18
N ALA A 205 -24.13 5.57 -3.56
CA ALA A 205 -23.13 6.62 -3.80
C ALA A 205 -22.70 6.66 -5.27
N ALA A 206 -22.44 5.50 -5.89
CA ALA A 206 -22.06 5.42 -7.30
C ALA A 206 -23.18 5.94 -8.22
N ALA A 207 -24.43 5.54 -7.97
CA ALA A 207 -25.58 5.99 -8.75
C ALA A 207 -25.80 7.50 -8.64
N ALA A 208 -25.66 8.07 -7.43
CA ALA A 208 -25.79 9.50 -7.19
C ALA A 208 -24.72 10.31 -7.95
N LEU A 209 -23.47 9.83 -7.95
CA LEU A 209 -22.36 10.48 -8.65
C LEU A 209 -22.51 10.38 -10.17
N GLU A 210 -23.01 9.26 -10.69
CA GLU A 210 -23.31 9.09 -12.12
C GLU A 210 -24.42 10.03 -12.58
N ALA A 211 -25.49 10.17 -11.78
CA ALA A 211 -26.55 11.11 -12.04
C ALA A 211 -26.04 12.56 -12.03
N ALA A 212 -25.19 12.93 -11.08
CA ALA A 212 -24.56 14.25 -11.03
C ALA A 212 -23.67 14.50 -12.25
N ARG A 213 -22.85 13.52 -12.65
CA ARG A 213 -21.96 13.59 -13.82
C ARG A 213 -22.72 13.78 -15.13
N SER A 214 -23.92 13.17 -15.25
CA SER A 214 -24.76 13.38 -16.43
C SER A 214 -25.21 14.84 -16.61
N LYS A 215 -25.24 15.61 -15.51
CA LYS A 215 -25.61 17.03 -15.49
C LYS A 215 -24.40 17.96 -15.54
N ASP A 216 -23.26 17.50 -15.04
CA ASP A 216 -21.99 18.24 -15.00
C ASP A 216 -20.83 17.32 -15.42
N GLY A 217 -20.76 17.08 -16.73
CA GLY A 217 -19.77 16.18 -17.33
C GLY A 217 -18.34 16.76 -17.41
N ALA A 218 -18.15 18.02 -17.00
CA ALA A 218 -16.85 18.69 -16.98
C ALA A 218 -16.16 18.61 -15.62
N CYS A 219 -16.90 18.33 -14.54
CA CYS A 219 -16.35 18.13 -13.21
C CYS A 219 -15.55 16.81 -13.13
N ALA A 220 -14.23 16.92 -13.11
CA ALA A 220 -13.32 15.77 -13.00
C ALA A 220 -13.52 15.00 -11.69
N GLU A 221 -13.75 15.71 -10.58
CA GLU A 221 -13.94 15.13 -9.25
C GLU A 221 -15.10 14.13 -9.23
N LEU A 222 -16.25 14.44 -9.85
CA LEU A 222 -17.38 13.50 -9.96
C LEU A 222 -16.98 12.20 -10.65
N SER A 223 -16.14 12.28 -11.69
CA SER A 223 -15.65 11.09 -12.40
C SER A 223 -14.70 10.26 -11.53
N PHE A 224 -13.75 10.89 -10.84
CA PHE A 224 -12.86 10.16 -9.92
C PHE A 224 -13.62 9.51 -8.77
N GLN A 225 -14.62 10.21 -8.23
CA GLN A 225 -15.41 9.72 -7.11
C GLN A 225 -16.35 8.60 -7.54
N ALA A 226 -17.01 8.72 -8.70
CA ALA A 226 -17.81 7.63 -9.27
C ALA A 226 -16.96 6.38 -9.50
N GLY A 227 -15.76 6.55 -10.08
CA GLY A 227 -14.80 5.46 -10.25
C GLY A 227 -14.43 4.80 -8.92
N ARG A 228 -14.16 5.62 -7.89
CA ARG A 228 -13.86 5.12 -6.55
C ARG A 228 -15.02 4.32 -5.95
N MET A 229 -16.27 4.77 -6.09
CA MET A 229 -17.44 4.05 -5.58
C MET A 229 -17.64 2.71 -6.32
N GLN A 230 -17.54 2.71 -7.65
CA GLN A 230 -17.64 1.48 -8.45
C GLN A 230 -16.54 0.48 -8.09
N PHE A 231 -15.32 0.97 -7.78
CA PHE A 231 -14.23 0.13 -7.32
C PHE A 231 -14.55 -0.57 -6.00
N TYR A 232 -15.10 0.16 -5.01
CA TYR A 232 -15.55 -0.44 -3.74
C TYR A 232 -16.73 -1.39 -3.91
N TYR A 233 -17.61 -1.10 -4.86
CA TYR A 233 -18.72 -1.97 -5.25
C TYR A 233 -18.29 -3.17 -6.13
N ARG A 234 -17.00 -3.26 -6.49
CA ARG A 234 -16.38 -4.33 -7.31
C ARG A 234 -16.80 -4.36 -8.78
N ASP A 235 -17.36 -3.27 -9.30
CA ASP A 235 -17.56 -3.08 -10.74
C ASP A 235 -16.30 -2.44 -11.34
N PHE A 236 -15.25 -3.25 -11.50
CA PHE A 236 -13.95 -2.78 -11.96
C PHE A 236 -13.98 -2.17 -13.37
N PRO A 237 -14.61 -2.77 -14.40
CA PRO A 237 -14.66 -2.18 -15.73
C PRO A 237 -15.23 -0.76 -15.73
N LYS A 238 -16.35 -0.56 -15.01
CA LYS A 238 -17.01 0.73 -14.90
C LYS A 238 -16.20 1.72 -14.07
N ALA A 239 -15.54 1.24 -13.01
CA ALA A 239 -14.60 2.06 -12.24
C ALA A 239 -13.49 2.62 -13.15
N PHE A 240 -12.84 1.76 -13.93
CA PHE A 240 -11.74 2.11 -14.84
C PHE A 240 -12.18 3.10 -15.93
N GLU A 241 -13.41 2.99 -16.44
CA GLU A 241 -13.99 3.97 -17.36
C GLU A 241 -14.09 5.37 -16.73
N HIS A 242 -14.66 5.45 -15.52
CA HIS A 242 -14.81 6.71 -14.80
C HIS A 242 -13.47 7.36 -14.47
N PHE A 243 -12.48 6.57 -14.04
CA PHE A 243 -11.15 7.07 -13.77
C PHE A 243 -10.43 7.58 -15.03
N ARG A 244 -10.56 6.88 -16.16
CA ARG A 244 -10.05 7.33 -17.46
C ARG A 244 -10.66 8.69 -17.82
N ARG A 245 -11.97 8.83 -17.65
CA ARG A 245 -12.67 10.09 -17.91
C ARG A 245 -12.22 11.22 -16.97
N GLY A 246 -12.08 10.94 -15.68
CA GLY A 246 -11.56 11.91 -14.71
C GLY A 246 -10.17 12.42 -15.11
N ARG A 247 -9.29 11.53 -15.60
CA ARG A 247 -7.95 11.90 -16.08
C ARG A 247 -8.00 12.79 -17.33
N GLU A 248 -8.89 12.51 -18.28
CA GLU A 248 -9.06 13.37 -19.46
C GLU A 248 -9.49 14.79 -19.07
N LEU A 249 -10.32 14.91 -18.03
CA LEU A 249 -10.84 16.19 -17.54
C LEU A 249 -9.81 16.94 -16.67
N ASP A 250 -9.08 16.24 -15.81
CA ASP A 250 -7.99 16.83 -15.02
C ASP A 250 -6.82 15.85 -14.85
N PRO A 251 -5.81 15.95 -15.73
CA PRO A 251 -4.61 15.11 -15.68
C PRO A 251 -3.76 15.33 -14.41
N ARG A 252 -3.95 16.45 -13.70
CA ARG A 252 -3.17 16.81 -12.49
C ARG A 252 -3.81 16.29 -11.21
N HIS A 253 -5.01 15.72 -11.29
CA HIS A 253 -5.76 15.28 -10.13
C HIS A 253 -4.99 14.21 -9.34
N PRO A 254 -4.92 14.31 -7.99
CA PRO A 254 -4.17 13.36 -7.16
C PRO A 254 -4.56 11.88 -7.34
N PHE A 255 -5.82 11.61 -7.68
CA PHE A 255 -6.32 10.25 -7.89
C PHE A 255 -5.73 9.59 -9.14
N VAL A 256 -5.28 10.36 -10.15
CA VAL A 256 -4.66 9.79 -11.36
C VAL A 256 -3.46 8.91 -11.00
N LYS A 257 -2.59 9.37 -10.09
CA LYS A 257 -1.38 8.61 -9.70
C LYS A 257 -1.70 7.36 -8.89
N ILE A 258 -2.71 7.45 -8.01
CA ILE A 258 -3.17 6.31 -7.19
C ILE A 258 -3.81 5.27 -8.11
N PHE A 259 -4.68 5.71 -9.01
CA PHE A 259 -5.37 4.90 -10.00
C PHE A 259 -4.42 4.12 -10.90
N LEU A 260 -3.41 4.79 -11.48
CA LEU A 260 -2.43 4.16 -12.35
C LEU A 260 -1.60 3.10 -11.63
N SER A 261 -1.25 3.34 -10.36
CA SER A 261 -0.54 2.34 -9.55
C SER A 261 -1.37 1.08 -9.26
N GLN A 262 -2.70 1.18 -9.36
CA GLN A 262 -3.65 0.09 -9.11
C GLN A 262 -4.11 -0.62 -10.40
N GLU A 263 -4.16 0.06 -11.55
CA GLU A 263 -4.41 -0.56 -12.86
C GLU A 263 -3.24 -1.42 -13.34
N ILE A 264 -2.01 -0.92 -13.19
CA ILE A 264 -0.81 -1.58 -13.74
C ILE A 264 -0.64 -3.04 -13.26
N PRO A 265 -0.89 -3.40 -11.99
CA PRO A 265 -0.79 -4.79 -11.53
C PRO A 265 -1.97 -5.70 -11.93
N LEU A 266 -3.12 -5.14 -12.31
CA LEU A 266 -4.32 -5.91 -12.69
C LEU A 266 -4.37 -6.23 -14.19
N LEU A 267 -3.58 -5.52 -15.00
CA LEU A 267 -3.37 -5.85 -16.40
C LEU A 267 -2.31 -6.96 -16.50
N ARG A 268 -2.74 -8.17 -16.88
CA ARG A 268 -1.82 -9.26 -17.25
C ARG A 268 -0.78 -8.78 -18.29
N PRO A 269 0.44 -9.37 -18.30
CA PRO A 269 1.62 -8.84 -19.00
C PRO A 269 1.50 -8.61 -20.51
N GLN A 270 0.48 -9.16 -21.17
CA GLN A 270 0.30 -9.04 -22.62
C GLN A 270 -0.24 -7.67 -23.08
N THR A 271 -0.68 -6.82 -22.13
CA THR A 271 -1.33 -5.52 -22.43
C THR A 271 -0.53 -4.31 -21.95
N ALA A 272 0.64 -4.53 -21.32
CA ALA A 272 1.38 -3.49 -20.60
C ALA A 272 2.09 -2.46 -21.52
N ALA A 273 2.57 -2.87 -22.71
CA ALA A 273 3.35 -1.98 -23.57
C ALA A 273 2.50 -0.82 -24.15
N ALA A 274 1.28 -1.10 -24.63
CA ALA A 274 0.43 -0.08 -25.25
C ALA A 274 -0.19 0.92 -24.26
N ALA A 275 -0.35 0.53 -22.99
CA ALA A 275 -0.88 1.40 -21.93
C ALA A 275 0.19 2.36 -21.39
N LEU A 276 1.45 1.92 -21.33
CA LEU A 276 2.58 2.72 -20.84
C LEU A 276 3.00 3.81 -21.86
N ASP A 277 2.94 3.51 -23.16
CA ASP A 277 3.24 4.49 -24.23
C ASP A 277 2.26 5.67 -24.28
N LYS A 278 1.00 5.47 -23.85
CA LYS A 278 0.01 6.56 -23.71
C LYS A 278 0.06 7.29 -22.36
N LEU A 279 0.95 6.86 -21.46
CA LEU A 279 1.12 7.42 -20.12
C LEU A 279 2.35 8.32 -19.99
N LEU A 280 3.27 8.22 -20.94
CA LEU A 280 4.52 9.00 -21.00
C LEU A 280 4.55 10.01 -22.16
N ALA A 281 3.47 10.12 -22.94
CA ALA A 281 3.20 11.22 -23.86
C ALA A 281 2.22 12.22 -23.23
#